data_AF-A0AAW2LMA9-F1
#
_entry.id   AF-A0AAW2LMA9-F1
#
_cell.length_a   1.000
_cell.length_b   1.000
_cell.length_c   1.000
_cell.angle_alpha   90.00
_cell.angle_beta   90.00
_cell.angle_gamma   90.00
#
_symmetry.space_group_name_H-M   'P 1'
#
loop_
_entity.id
_entity.type
_entity.pdbx_description
1 polymer ?
#
loop_
_entity_poly.entity_id
_entity_poly.type
_entity_poly.pdbx_seq_one_letter_code
_entity_poly.pdbx_strand_id
1 'polypeptide(L)'
;MVLGKIDIQADKLLGESSLINGFFPLSKQNGKPNKKLKLQFIVWFKPAEGEKSWEKALETNGGYQGLKNAAFPIRSNCSVTLYQDAHHRHTFQPPTDLCGTPRKLWEDVYNAIDGAKHLIYIAGWSFNPNMALVRDSKTDIPHARGVKLGELLKRKAEEGCGCENLAVG
;
A
#
# COMPACT_ATOMS: atom_id res chain seq x y z
N MET A 1 5.76 20.62 -26.58
CA MET A 1 6.78 21.64 -26.88
C MET A 1 7.75 21.72 -25.72
N VAL A 2 9.05 21.56 -25.96
CA VAL A 2 10.09 21.66 -24.91
C VAL A 2 10.77 23.02 -25.03
N LEU A 3 10.76 23.81 -23.94
CA LEU A 3 11.29 25.18 -23.91
C LEU A 3 12.82 25.24 -23.77
N GLY A 4 13.43 24.18 -23.23
CA GLY A 4 14.88 24.06 -23.01
C GLY A 4 15.20 22.94 -22.03
N LYS A 5 16.49 22.71 -21.78
CA LYS A 5 17.02 21.71 -20.83
C LYS A 5 18.04 22.36 -19.90
N ILE A 6 18.16 21.86 -18.67
CA ILE A 6 19.27 22.16 -17.78
C ILE A 6 19.99 20.85 -17.49
N ASP A 7 21.31 20.86 -17.61
CA ASP A 7 22.18 19.74 -17.29
C ASP A 7 23.00 20.09 -16.05
N ILE A 8 22.82 19.31 -14.98
CA ILE A 8 23.60 19.42 -13.74
C ILE A 8 24.46 18.17 -13.65
N GLN A 9 25.78 18.35 -13.58
CA GLN A 9 26.70 17.23 -13.41
C GLN A 9 26.54 16.64 -12.00
N ALA A 10 26.44 15.32 -11.93
CA ALA A 10 26.13 14.61 -10.68
C ALA A 10 27.26 14.69 -9.63
N ASP A 11 28.51 14.82 -10.06
CA ASP A 11 29.67 15.06 -9.19
C ASP A 11 29.48 16.30 -8.29
N LYS A 12 28.82 17.34 -8.79
CA LYS A 12 28.48 18.54 -8.00
C LYS A 12 27.51 18.28 -6.86
N LEU A 13 26.72 17.20 -6.94
CA LEU A 13 25.81 16.77 -5.88
C LEU A 13 26.51 15.89 -4.84
N LEU A 14 27.68 15.34 -5.16
CA LEU A 14 28.46 14.46 -4.27
C LEU A 14 29.52 15.22 -3.45
N GLY A 15 29.67 16.53 -3.67
CA GLY A 15 30.59 17.38 -2.91
C GLY A 15 30.12 17.68 -1.48
N GLU A 16 30.99 18.35 -0.70
CA GLU A 16 30.84 18.56 0.75
C GLU A 16 29.49 19.15 1.20
N SER A 17 28.86 20.03 0.41
CA SER A 17 27.56 20.61 0.75
C SER A 17 26.37 19.74 0.30
N SER A 18 26.56 18.89 -0.71
CA SER A 18 25.52 18.14 -1.44
C SER A 18 24.28 18.96 -1.85
N LEU A 19 24.38 20.29 -1.79
CA LEU A 19 23.30 21.24 -1.95
C LEU A 19 23.66 22.19 -3.09
N ILE A 20 22.81 22.19 -4.11
CA ILE A 20 22.87 23.09 -5.24
C ILE A 20 21.70 24.07 -5.12
N ASN A 21 21.99 25.35 -4.96
CA ASN A 21 20.99 26.41 -4.92
C ASN A 21 21.42 27.53 -5.87
N GLY A 22 20.59 27.84 -6.87
CA GLY A 22 20.90 28.96 -7.76
C GLY A 22 20.00 29.08 -8.98
N PHE A 23 20.39 30.00 -9.85
CA PHE A 23 19.75 30.24 -11.14
C PHE A 23 20.53 29.57 -12.27
N PHE A 24 19.88 28.66 -12.99
CA PHE A 24 20.50 27.87 -14.05
C PHE A 24 19.94 28.28 -15.41
N PRO A 25 20.80 28.65 -16.39
CA PRO A 25 20.34 29.02 -17.73
C PRO A 25 19.85 27.80 -18.49
N LEU A 26 18.75 27.95 -19.23
CA LEU A 26 18.20 26.91 -20.10
C LEU A 26 19.05 26.78 -21.36
N SER A 27 19.50 25.56 -21.67
CA SER A 27 20.10 25.20 -22.95
C SER A 27 19.01 24.99 -24.00
N LYS A 28 19.19 25.59 -25.19
CA LYS A 28 18.36 25.34 -26.37
C LYS A 28 18.70 23.98 -27.00
N GLN A 29 17.90 23.49 -27.95
CA GLN A 29 18.14 22.21 -28.64
C GLN A 29 19.54 22.09 -29.29
N ASN A 30 20.18 23.22 -29.61
CA ASN A 30 21.55 23.27 -30.15
C ASN A 30 22.65 23.30 -29.08
N GLY A 31 22.32 23.01 -27.81
CA GLY A 31 23.24 22.99 -26.68
C GLY A 31 23.68 24.37 -26.18
N LYS A 32 23.29 25.48 -26.83
CA LYS A 32 23.70 26.82 -26.42
C LYS A 32 22.84 27.34 -25.27
N PRO A 33 23.45 27.86 -24.18
CA PRO A 33 22.71 28.41 -23.06
C PRO A 33 22.01 29.71 -23.44
N ASN A 34 20.74 29.85 -23.04
CA ASN A 34 19.98 31.07 -23.17
C ASN A 34 20.15 31.93 -21.90
N LYS A 35 20.95 32.99 -22.00
CA LYS A 35 21.24 33.88 -20.85
C LYS A 35 20.00 34.62 -20.30
N LYS A 36 18.93 34.74 -21.09
CA LYS A 36 17.68 35.43 -20.70
C LYS A 36 16.68 34.52 -19.99
N LEU A 37 16.76 33.19 -20.21
CA LEU A 37 15.84 32.22 -19.62
C LEU A 37 16.59 31.41 -18.57
N LYS A 38 16.28 31.66 -17.30
CA LYS A 38 16.89 30.96 -16.16
C LYS A 38 15.78 30.36 -15.30
N LEU A 39 16.06 29.21 -14.70
CA LEU A 39 15.21 28.59 -13.68
C LEU A 39 15.96 28.56 -12.35
N GLN A 40 15.23 28.84 -11.27
CA GLN A 40 15.76 28.73 -9.93
C GLN A 40 15.45 27.34 -9.39
N PHE A 41 16.48 26.64 -8.91
CA PHE A 41 16.31 25.35 -8.26
C PHE A 41 17.13 25.27 -6.98
N ILE A 42 16.58 24.53 -6.04
CA ILE A 42 17.29 24.02 -4.88
C ILE A 42 17.24 22.50 -4.99
N VAL A 43 18.40 21.86 -5.10
CA VAL A 43 18.56 20.41 -5.17
C VAL A 43 19.48 19.99 -4.04
N TRP A 44 19.01 19.09 -3.19
CA TRP A 44 19.80 18.53 -2.10
C TRP A 44 19.88 17.03 -2.28
N PHE A 45 21.10 16.52 -2.47
CA PHE A 45 21.37 15.09 -2.42
C PHE A 45 21.64 14.68 -0.97
N LYS A 46 20.96 13.63 -0.52
CA LYS A 46 21.19 13.00 0.78
C LYS A 46 21.64 11.57 0.54
N PRO A 47 22.88 11.20 0.91
CA PRO A 47 23.32 9.80 0.88
C PRO A 47 22.41 8.93 1.74
N ALA A 48 22.21 7.68 1.33
CA ALA A 48 21.36 6.73 2.06
C ALA A 48 21.91 6.46 3.48
N GLU A 49 23.23 6.45 3.62
CA GLU A 49 23.97 6.29 4.88
C GLU A 49 23.70 7.45 5.86
N GLY A 50 23.29 8.61 5.34
CA GLY A 50 22.89 9.77 6.15
C GLY A 50 21.47 9.66 6.70
N GLU A 51 20.65 8.73 6.21
CA GLU A 51 19.24 8.57 6.59
C GLU A 51 19.08 7.49 7.67
N LYS A 52 19.42 7.86 8.91
CA LYS A 52 19.35 7.00 10.12
C LYS A 52 17.95 6.46 10.48
N SER A 53 16.90 6.86 9.75
CA SER A 53 15.55 6.37 10.01
C SER A 53 15.37 4.90 9.64
N TRP A 54 16.17 4.39 8.70
CA TRP A 54 16.16 2.97 8.32
C TRP A 54 16.75 2.07 9.41
N GLU A 55 17.84 2.48 10.04
CA GLU A 55 18.46 1.74 11.16
C GLU A 55 17.48 1.64 12.33
N LYS A 56 16.81 2.74 12.67
CA LYS A 56 15.78 2.78 13.72
C LYS A 56 14.55 1.92 13.43
N ALA A 57 14.23 1.66 12.17
CA ALA A 57 13.14 0.76 11.81
C ALA A 57 13.43 -0.70 12.17
N LEU A 58 14.72 -1.07 12.24
CA LEU A 58 15.19 -2.41 12.62
C LEU A 58 15.45 -2.51 14.14
N GLU A 59 15.62 -1.38 14.83
CA GLU A 59 15.78 -1.33 16.27
C GLU A 59 14.44 -1.56 16.98
N THR A 60 14.34 -2.69 17.69
CA THR A 60 13.11 -3.13 18.39
C THR A 60 12.65 -2.16 19.49
N ASN A 61 13.56 -1.34 20.01
CA ASN A 61 13.28 -0.32 21.04
C ASN A 61 13.34 1.12 20.49
N GLY A 62 13.66 1.29 19.20
CA GLY A 62 14.06 2.55 18.58
C GLY A 62 12.90 3.40 18.07
N GLY A 63 11.76 3.47 18.78
CA GLY A 63 10.68 4.45 18.56
C GLY A 63 10.42 4.83 17.09
N TYR A 64 10.32 3.85 16.18
CA TYR A 64 10.13 4.13 14.76
C TYR A 64 8.82 4.89 14.54
N GLN A 65 8.92 6.10 13.97
CA GLN A 65 7.77 7.01 13.81
C GLN A 65 7.10 6.88 12.43
N GLY A 66 7.41 5.82 11.68
CA GLY A 66 6.91 5.65 10.32
C GLY A 66 7.75 6.40 9.28
N LEU A 67 7.31 6.24 8.03
CA LEU A 67 7.91 6.92 6.88
C LEU A 67 7.57 8.41 6.92
N LYS A 68 8.59 9.27 6.71
CA LYS A 68 8.38 10.71 6.55
C LYS A 68 7.52 11.01 5.33
N ASN A 69 6.64 11.99 5.43
CA ASN A 69 5.76 12.46 4.33
C ASN A 69 4.79 11.39 3.77
N ALA A 70 4.48 10.34 4.53
CA ALA A 70 3.40 9.43 4.16
C ALA A 70 2.02 10.10 4.37
N ALA A 71 1.09 9.88 3.45
CA ALA A 71 -0.29 10.36 3.58
C ALA A 71 -1.00 9.77 4.81
N PHE A 72 -0.60 8.57 5.24
CA PHE A 72 -1.09 7.91 6.43
C PHE A 72 0.06 7.74 7.44
N PRO A 73 -0.06 8.31 8.66
CA PRO A 73 0.95 8.16 9.70
C PRO A 73 0.92 6.74 10.31
N ILE A 74 2.01 6.36 10.98
CA ILE A 74 2.07 5.12 11.75
C ILE A 74 1.01 5.10 12.85
N ARG A 75 0.42 3.93 13.11
CA ARG A 75 -0.53 3.70 14.21
C ARG A 75 -0.01 2.58 15.09
N SER A 76 0.03 2.82 16.40
CA SER A 76 0.37 1.81 17.40
C SER A 76 -0.87 1.05 17.85
N ASN A 77 -0.67 -0.06 18.57
CA ASN A 77 -1.76 -0.90 19.11
C ASN A 77 -2.68 -1.49 18.03
N CYS A 78 -2.15 -1.71 16.83
CA CYS A 78 -2.87 -2.42 15.77
C CYS A 78 -2.68 -3.94 15.93
N SER A 79 -3.71 -4.70 15.56
CA SER A 79 -3.59 -6.14 15.34
C SER A 79 -3.51 -6.41 13.85
N VAL A 80 -2.54 -7.20 13.43
CA VAL A 80 -2.33 -7.57 12.03
C VAL A 80 -2.50 -9.08 11.92
N THR A 81 -3.49 -9.50 11.13
CA THR A 81 -3.65 -10.91 10.74
C THR A 81 -2.94 -11.12 9.41
N LEU A 82 -1.95 -12.02 9.40
CA LEU A 82 -1.26 -12.41 8.20
C LEU A 82 -1.98 -13.61 7.56
N TYR A 83 -2.27 -13.48 6.27
CA TYR A 83 -2.94 -14.52 5.50
C TYR A 83 -1.97 -15.09 4.48
N GLN A 84 -1.78 -16.41 4.52
CA GLN A 84 -1.13 -17.14 3.45
C GLN A 84 -2.22 -17.72 2.54
N ASP A 85 -2.25 -17.22 1.31
CA ASP A 85 -3.27 -17.51 0.31
C ASP A 85 -4.71 -17.16 0.74
N ALA A 86 -5.67 -17.42 -0.15
CA ALA A 86 -7.10 -17.24 0.15
C ALA A 86 -7.62 -18.26 1.17
N HIS A 87 -7.03 -19.46 1.18
CA HIS A 87 -7.39 -20.61 1.99
C HIS A 87 -6.21 -21.58 2.06
N HIS A 88 -6.14 -22.38 3.12
CA HIS A 88 -5.18 -23.48 3.26
C HIS A 88 -5.85 -24.73 3.82
N ARG A 89 -5.24 -25.90 3.60
CA ARG A 89 -5.74 -27.17 4.16
C ARG A 89 -5.56 -27.19 5.68
N HIS A 90 -6.34 -28.04 6.36
CA HIS A 90 -6.19 -28.31 7.80
C HIS A 90 -4.82 -28.86 8.20
N THR A 91 -4.08 -29.47 7.26
CA THR A 91 -2.71 -29.98 7.49
C THR A 91 -1.65 -28.89 7.34
N PHE A 92 -2.04 -27.65 7.04
CA PHE A 92 -1.10 -26.54 6.88
C PHE A 92 -0.59 -26.09 8.25
N GLN A 93 0.71 -26.24 8.45
CA GLN A 93 1.40 -25.90 9.70
C GLN A 93 2.65 -25.06 9.35
N PRO A 94 2.49 -23.73 9.19
CA PRO A 94 3.64 -22.85 9.07
C PRO A 94 4.38 -22.77 10.42
N PRO A 95 5.64 -22.30 10.43
CA PRO A 95 6.35 -22.02 11.67
C PRO A 95 5.54 -21.05 12.55
N THR A 96 5.01 -21.54 13.67
CA THR A 96 4.07 -20.79 14.52
C THR A 96 4.73 -19.72 15.38
N ASP A 97 6.05 -19.83 15.57
CA ASP A 97 6.82 -19.08 16.58
C ASP A 97 6.80 -17.56 16.36
N LEU A 98 6.44 -17.10 15.15
CA LEU A 98 6.47 -15.69 14.78
C LEU A 98 5.11 -15.12 14.32
N CYS A 99 4.15 -15.98 13.94
CA CYS A 99 2.99 -15.55 13.15
C CYS A 99 1.63 -16.00 13.73
N GLY A 100 1.64 -16.71 14.86
CA GLY A 100 0.43 -17.22 15.50
C GLY A 100 -0.26 -18.32 14.69
N THR A 101 -1.53 -18.57 14.99
CA THR A 101 -2.33 -19.59 14.30
C THR A 101 -2.66 -19.13 12.87
N PRO A 102 -2.39 -19.95 11.84
CA PRO A 102 -2.73 -19.59 10.47
C PRO A 102 -4.24 -19.38 10.30
N ARG A 103 -4.59 -18.30 9.59
CA ARG A 103 -5.97 -17.87 9.33
C ARG A 103 -6.31 -18.01 7.86
N LYS A 104 -7.58 -18.28 7.57
CA LYS A 104 -8.09 -18.44 6.20
C LYS A 104 -8.77 -17.14 5.76
N LEU A 105 -8.13 -16.42 4.84
CA LEU A 105 -8.57 -15.10 4.39
C LEU A 105 -10.03 -15.06 3.99
N TRP A 106 -10.47 -15.97 3.11
CA TRP A 106 -11.84 -15.91 2.59
C TRP A 106 -12.92 -16.33 3.61
N GLU A 107 -12.59 -17.18 4.58
CA GLU A 107 -13.52 -17.46 5.69
C GLU A 107 -13.65 -16.24 6.60
N ASP A 108 -12.54 -15.55 6.91
CA ASP A 108 -12.56 -14.33 7.72
C ASP A 108 -13.26 -13.16 7.00
N VAL A 109 -13.04 -13.00 5.69
CA VAL A 109 -13.76 -12.00 4.86
C VAL A 109 -15.26 -12.31 4.82
N TYR A 110 -15.67 -13.57 4.67
CA TYR A 110 -17.08 -13.94 4.73
C TYR A 110 -17.70 -13.51 6.06
N ASN A 111 -17.07 -13.88 7.18
CA ASN A 111 -17.56 -13.53 8.52
C ASN A 111 -17.62 -12.01 8.75
N ALA A 112 -16.66 -11.26 8.22
CA ALA A 112 -16.66 -9.81 8.31
C ALA A 112 -17.83 -9.17 7.54
N ILE A 113 -18.13 -9.66 6.34
CA ILE A 113 -19.27 -9.19 5.53
C ILE A 113 -20.59 -9.58 6.19
N ASP A 114 -20.72 -10.85 6.59
CA ASP A 114 -21.94 -11.38 7.20
C ASP A 114 -22.26 -10.70 8.54
N GLY A 115 -21.22 -10.43 9.34
CA GLY A 115 -21.33 -9.73 10.62
C GLY A 115 -21.48 -8.21 10.53
N ALA A 116 -21.33 -7.60 9.34
CA ALA A 116 -21.41 -6.16 9.17
C ALA A 116 -22.84 -5.64 9.45
N LYS A 117 -22.93 -4.52 10.18
CA LYS A 117 -24.22 -3.90 10.58
C LYS A 117 -24.51 -2.56 9.92
N HIS A 118 -23.48 -1.89 9.39
CA HIS A 118 -23.60 -0.48 9.00
C HIS A 118 -23.07 -0.22 7.59
N LEU A 119 -21.84 -0.67 7.31
CA LEU A 119 -21.16 -0.38 6.05
C LEU A 119 -20.29 -1.54 5.61
N ILE A 120 -20.35 -1.85 4.33
CA ILE A 120 -19.41 -2.71 3.61
C ILE A 120 -18.84 -1.89 2.45
N TYR A 121 -17.53 -1.68 2.47
CA TYR A 121 -16.80 -0.97 1.41
C TYR A 121 -15.82 -1.94 0.74
N ILE A 122 -16.00 -2.17 -0.57
CA ILE A 122 -15.16 -3.07 -1.35
C ILE A 122 -14.56 -2.30 -2.53
N ALA A 123 -13.24 -2.29 -2.61
CA ALA A 123 -12.49 -1.74 -3.73
C ALA A 123 -11.59 -2.82 -4.33
N GLY A 124 -11.61 -2.95 -5.66
CA GLY A 124 -10.79 -3.95 -6.35
C GLY A 124 -10.68 -3.70 -7.84
N TRP A 125 -9.70 -4.33 -8.47
CA TRP A 125 -9.51 -4.29 -9.91
C TRP A 125 -10.61 -5.03 -10.67
N SER A 126 -11.16 -6.08 -10.07
CA SER A 126 -12.23 -6.88 -10.65
C SER A 126 -13.10 -7.44 -9.54
N PHE A 127 -14.39 -7.57 -9.82
CA PHE A 127 -15.38 -8.08 -8.88
C PHE A 127 -16.25 -9.14 -9.56
N ASN A 128 -16.21 -10.37 -9.04
CA ASN A 128 -17.05 -11.47 -9.52
C ASN A 128 -18.16 -11.78 -8.50
N PRO A 129 -19.42 -11.34 -8.72
CA PRO A 129 -20.51 -11.60 -7.79
C PRO A 129 -20.85 -13.09 -7.66
N ASN A 130 -20.47 -13.92 -8.64
CA ASN A 130 -20.74 -15.35 -8.62
C ASN A 130 -19.69 -16.17 -7.86
N MET A 131 -18.64 -15.52 -7.34
CA MET A 131 -17.62 -16.21 -6.57
C MET A 131 -18.16 -16.60 -5.19
N ALA A 132 -17.95 -17.86 -4.78
CA ALA A 132 -18.11 -18.27 -3.40
C ALA A 132 -16.79 -18.08 -2.63
N LEU A 133 -16.84 -17.41 -1.48
CA LEU A 133 -15.69 -17.23 -0.60
C LEU A 133 -15.34 -18.53 0.13
N VAL A 134 -16.36 -19.20 0.67
CA VAL A 134 -16.18 -20.45 1.43
C VAL A 134 -16.53 -21.63 0.53
N ARG A 135 -15.55 -22.53 0.32
CA ARG A 135 -15.68 -23.67 -0.62
C ARG A 135 -15.36 -25.02 0.02
N ASP A 136 -14.46 -25.02 1.00
CA ASP A 136 -13.98 -26.23 1.65
C ASP A 136 -15.14 -26.98 2.34
N SER A 137 -15.20 -28.29 2.14
CA SER A 137 -16.15 -29.15 2.84
C SER A 137 -15.90 -29.27 4.33
N LYS A 138 -14.64 -29.05 4.76
CA LYS A 138 -14.22 -29.10 6.16
C LYS A 138 -14.16 -27.71 6.81
N THR A 139 -14.90 -26.75 6.28
CA THR A 139 -14.98 -25.40 6.85
C THR A 139 -15.73 -25.41 8.19
N ASP A 140 -15.33 -24.53 9.10
CA ASP A 140 -15.99 -24.33 10.40
C ASP A 140 -17.26 -23.47 10.30
N ILE A 141 -17.58 -22.96 9.10
CA ILE A 141 -18.79 -22.17 8.79
C ILE A 141 -19.65 -22.85 7.71
N PRO A 142 -20.33 -23.98 8.02
CA PRO A 142 -21.02 -24.78 7.00
C PRO A 142 -22.09 -24.02 6.20
N HIS A 143 -22.79 -23.07 6.83
CA HIS A 143 -23.84 -22.27 6.20
C HIS A 143 -23.30 -21.28 5.15
N ALA A 144 -22.01 -20.93 5.22
CA ALA A 144 -21.36 -20.02 4.28
C ALA A 144 -20.95 -20.73 2.98
N ARG A 145 -20.88 -22.07 3.00
CA ARG A 145 -20.32 -22.84 1.90
C ARG A 145 -21.14 -22.69 0.63
N GLY A 146 -20.49 -22.25 -0.44
CA GLY A 146 -21.12 -22.08 -1.76
C GLY A 146 -22.01 -20.85 -1.88
N VAL A 147 -22.17 -20.05 -0.83
CA VAL A 147 -22.88 -18.76 -0.91
C VAL A 147 -22.12 -17.83 -1.85
N LYS A 148 -22.81 -17.29 -2.86
CA LYS A 148 -22.20 -16.35 -3.80
C LYS A 148 -22.04 -14.98 -3.15
N LEU A 149 -20.92 -14.33 -3.43
CA LEU A 149 -20.59 -13.01 -2.86
C LEU A 149 -21.66 -11.94 -3.18
N GLY A 150 -22.20 -11.95 -4.40
CA GLY A 150 -23.28 -11.02 -4.78
C GLY A 150 -24.58 -11.26 -4.01
N GLU A 151 -24.93 -12.53 -3.76
CA GLU A 151 -26.11 -12.88 -2.95
C GLU A 151 -25.90 -12.47 -1.49
N LEU A 152 -24.71 -12.66 -0.94
CA LEU A 152 -24.36 -12.21 0.40
C LEU A 152 -24.52 -10.69 0.54
N LEU A 153 -23.91 -9.91 -0.35
CA LEU A 153 -24.00 -8.44 -0.30
C LEU A 153 -25.43 -7.95 -0.48
N LYS A 154 -26.23 -8.59 -1.35
CA LYS A 154 -27.64 -8.26 -1.53
C LYS A 154 -28.43 -8.46 -0.23
N ARG A 155 -28.24 -9.60 0.45
CA ARG A 155 -28.88 -9.85 1.76
C ARG A 155 -28.47 -8.79 2.79
N LYS A 156 -27.19 -8.42 2.85
CA LYS A 156 -26.71 -7.37 3.77
C LYS A 156 -27.34 -6.01 3.47
N ALA A 157 -27.53 -5.66 2.19
CA ALA A 157 -28.21 -4.43 1.81
C ALA A 157 -29.70 -4.44 2.21
N GLU A 158 -30.39 -5.58 2.06
CA GLU A 158 -31.78 -5.76 2.49
C GLU A 158 -31.95 -5.67 4.02
N GLU A 159 -30.92 -6.03 4.79
CA GLU A 159 -30.85 -5.84 6.24
C GLU A 159 -30.56 -4.38 6.67
N GLY A 160 -30.38 -3.46 5.71
CA GLY A 160 -30.12 -2.05 5.96
C GLY A 160 -28.65 -1.66 6.08
N CYS A 161 -27.72 -2.56 5.72
CA CYS A 161 -26.29 -2.23 5.65
C CYS A 161 -25.97 -1.50 4.34
N GLY A 162 -25.29 -0.35 4.42
CA GLY A 162 -24.79 0.35 3.24
C GLY A 162 -23.73 -0.50 2.53
N CYS A 163 -23.92 -0.81 1.25
CA CYS A 163 -22.97 -1.58 0.46
C CYS A 163 -22.46 -0.72 -0.72
N GLU A 164 -21.19 -0.34 -0.69
CA GLU A 164 -20.54 0.42 -1.76
C GLU A 164 -19.41 -0.39 -2.40
N ASN A 165 -19.48 -0.54 -3.72
CA ASN A 165 -18.50 -1.26 -4.52
C ASN A 165 -17.86 -0.33 -5.54
N LEU A 166 -16.54 -0.24 -5.53
CA LEU A 166 -15.76 0.49 -6.53
C LEU A 166 -14.87 -0.51 -7.29
N ALA A 167 -15.27 -0.85 -8.52
CA ALA A 167 -14.44 -1.63 -9.44
C ALA A 167 -13.83 -0.71 -10.49
N VAL A 168 -12.50 -0.69 -10.59
CA VAL A 168 -11.78 0.10 -11.60
C VAL A 168 -11.50 -0.82 -12.78
N GLY A 169 -12.38 -0.77 -13.79
CA GLY A 169 -12.28 -1.53 -15.04
C GLY A 169 -12.89 -0.76 -16.20
#